data_AF-A0A9Q0RF41-F1
#
_entry.id   AF-A0A9Q0RF41-F1
#
_cell.length_a   1.000
_cell.length_b   1.000
_cell.length_c   1.000
_cell.angle_alpha   90.00
_cell.angle_beta   90.00
_cell.angle_gamma   90.00
#
_symmetry.space_group_name_H-M   'P 1'
#
loop_
_entity.id
_entity.type
_entity.pdbx_description
1 polymer ?
#
loop_
_entity_poly.entity_id
_entity_poly.type
_entity_poly.pdbx_seq_one_letter_code
_entity_poly.pdbx_strand_id
1 'polypeptide(L)'
;MIHSLKSGEYLRSIYPKNNIPITNVRICPKFGYIVMFLEKDQSLFLYSINGDLLHKNFVTNKIQSMIISDDEEYLITGASDSVLQLFHLHSLTSIDNLVLDCGISSLAFSSFGQFLFVGLQNGDLLVGVFLTN
;
A
#
# COMPACT_ATOMS: atom_id res chain seq x y z
N MET A 1 -2.51 14.62 8.57
CA MET A 1 -3.22 15.90 8.35
C MET A 1 -3.61 15.96 6.89
N ILE A 2 -4.86 16.29 6.58
CA ILE A 2 -5.36 16.46 5.21
C ILE A 2 -5.76 17.93 5.05
N HIS A 3 -5.27 18.57 3.98
CA HIS A 3 -5.55 19.96 3.65
C HIS A 3 -6.19 20.06 2.26
N SER A 4 -7.05 21.06 2.08
CA SER A 4 -7.50 21.47 0.74
C SER A 4 -6.33 22.08 -0.03
N LEU A 5 -6.03 21.58 -1.23
CA LEU A 5 -4.99 22.16 -2.08
C LEU A 5 -5.36 23.56 -2.59
N LYS A 6 -6.65 23.90 -2.65
CA LYS A 6 -7.12 25.21 -3.17
C LYS A 6 -7.11 26.30 -2.11
N SER A 7 -7.51 25.98 -0.88
CA SER A 7 -7.66 26.96 0.20
C SER A 7 -6.56 26.85 1.26
N GLY A 8 -5.79 25.76 1.28
CA GLY A 8 -4.85 25.45 2.36
C GLY A 8 -5.54 25.07 3.68
N GLU A 9 -6.88 25.10 3.70
CA GLU A 9 -7.66 24.85 4.91
C GLU A 9 -7.42 23.43 5.41
N TYR A 10 -7.21 23.36 6.72
CA TYR A 10 -7.22 22.10 7.43
C TYR A 10 -8.60 21.47 7.31
N LEU A 11 -8.64 20.25 6.80
CA LEU A 11 -9.87 19.46 6.76
C LEU A 11 -9.98 18.59 8.01
N ARG A 12 -8.98 17.73 8.21
CA ARG A 12 -8.95 16.78 9.34
C ARG A 12 -7.62 16.07 9.53
N SER A 13 -7.52 15.34 10.63
CA SER A 13 -6.47 14.39 10.93
C SER A 13 -7.08 13.02 11.21
N ILE A 14 -6.42 11.97 10.74
CA ILE A 14 -6.79 10.57 11.00
C ILE A 14 -5.64 9.98 11.82
N TYR A 15 -6.00 9.31 12.92
CA TYR A 15 -5.05 8.69 13.84
C TYR A 15 -5.40 7.22 13.99
N PRO A 16 -4.82 6.32 13.16
CA PRO A 16 -5.13 4.88 13.23
C PRO A 16 -4.83 4.29 14.60
N LYS A 17 -3.70 4.70 15.19
CA LYS A 17 -3.31 4.42 16.58
C LYS A 17 -2.49 5.59 17.13
N ASN A 18 -2.72 5.92 18.39
CA ASN A 18 -1.97 6.98 19.08
C ASN A 18 -0.50 6.59 19.25
N ASN A 19 0.41 7.54 19.02
CA ASN A 19 1.85 7.40 19.22
C ASN A 19 2.52 6.26 18.42
N ILE A 20 1.92 5.84 17.30
CA ILE A 20 2.54 4.90 16.36
C ILE A 20 2.74 5.61 15.02
N PRO A 21 3.99 5.68 14.51
CA PRO A 21 4.26 6.28 13.21
C PRO A 21 3.55 5.54 12.07
N ILE A 22 2.98 6.32 11.15
CA ILE A 22 2.53 5.81 9.85
C ILE A 22 3.76 5.83 8.93
N THR A 23 4.16 4.68 8.40
CA THR A 23 5.38 4.56 7.58
C THR A 23 5.08 4.51 6.09
N ASN A 24 3.87 4.10 5.69
CA ASN A 24 3.40 4.19 4.31
C ASN A 24 1.95 4.69 4.24
N VAL A 25 1.66 5.49 3.21
CA VAL A 25 0.31 5.99 2.91
C VAL A 25 0.04 5.86 1.41
N ARG A 26 -1.12 5.33 1.03
CA ARG A 26 -1.60 5.34 -0.35
C ARG A 26 -3.02 5.88 -0.42
N ILE A 27 -3.32 6.58 -1.51
CA ILE A 27 -4.63 7.17 -1.78
C ILE A 27 -5.23 6.46 -2.97
N CYS A 28 -6.50 6.12 -2.83
CA CYS A 28 -7.36 5.50 -3.83
C CYS A 28 -8.43 6.55 -4.18
N PRO A 29 -8.16 7.39 -5.19
CA PRO A 29 -8.97 8.58 -5.45
C PRO A 29 -10.37 8.27 -5.99
N LYS A 30 -10.57 7.18 -6.75
CA LYS A 30 -11.88 6.80 -7.31
C LYS A 30 -12.92 6.61 -6.21
N PHE A 31 -12.51 6.02 -5.09
CA PHE A 31 -13.40 5.75 -3.94
C PHE A 31 -13.16 6.67 -2.74
N GLY A 32 -12.14 7.54 -2.82
CA GLY A 32 -11.75 8.40 -1.72
C GLY A 32 -11.27 7.59 -0.52
N TYR A 33 -10.46 6.55 -0.75
CA TYR A 33 -9.89 5.73 0.32
C TYR A 33 -8.43 6.08 0.60
N ILE A 34 -8.01 5.80 1.84
CA ILE A 34 -6.66 5.98 2.33
C ILE A 34 -6.21 4.66 2.95
N VAL A 35 -5.14 4.08 2.41
CA VAL A 35 -4.44 2.95 3.04
C VAL A 35 -3.27 3.49 3.84
N MET A 36 -3.13 3.05 5.09
CA MET A 36 -2.02 3.41 5.97
C MET A 36 -1.38 2.15 6.55
N PHE A 37 -0.06 2.13 6.59
CA PHE A 37 0.72 1.07 7.24
C PHE A 37 1.47 1.62 8.45
N LEU A 38 1.36 0.89 9.57
CA LEU A 38 2.04 1.17 10.82
C LEU A 38 3.02 0.04 11.11
N GLU A 39 4.29 0.23 10.76
CA GLU A 39 5.34 -0.81 10.85
C GLU A 39 5.50 -1.41 12.25
N LYS A 40 5.47 -0.58 13.30
CA LYS A 40 5.66 -1.06 14.69
C LYS A 40 4.60 -2.07 15.14
N ASP A 41 3.38 -1.96 14.61
CA ASP A 41 2.23 -2.82 14.94
C ASP A 41 1.90 -3.81 13.81
N GLN A 42 2.69 -3.76 12.72
CA GLN A 42 2.49 -4.52 11.49
C GLN A 42 1.03 -4.48 11.01
N SER A 43 0.41 -3.31 11.03
CA SER A 43 -1.01 -3.16 10.73
C SER A 43 -1.28 -2.28 9.52
N LEU A 44 -2.21 -2.75 8.68
CA LEU A 44 -2.79 -2.04 7.56
C LEU A 44 -4.17 -1.52 7.96
N PHE A 45 -4.45 -0.28 7.62
CA PHE A 45 -5.76 0.35 7.82
C PHE A 45 -6.26 0.94 6.52
N LEU A 46 -7.53 0.72 6.23
CA LEU A 46 -8.28 1.38 5.16
C LEU A 46 -9.27 2.35 5.79
N TYR A 47 -9.11 3.63 5.47
CA TYR A 47 -9.99 4.70 5.90
C TYR A 47 -10.70 5.33 4.71
N SER A 48 -11.92 5.82 4.91
CA SER A 48 -12.50 6.81 4.01
C SER A 48 -11.73 8.14 4.15
N ILE A 49 -11.74 8.96 3.11
CA ILE A 49 -11.20 10.33 3.15
C ILE A 49 -11.94 11.19 4.20
N ASN A 50 -13.19 10.82 4.51
CA ASN A 50 -14.01 11.39 5.57
C ASN A 50 -13.62 10.89 6.97
N GLY A 51 -12.61 10.03 7.10
CA GLY A 51 -12.01 9.58 8.35
C GLY A 51 -12.68 8.40 9.02
N ASP A 52 -13.57 7.68 8.34
CA ASP A 52 -14.18 6.46 8.85
C ASP A 52 -13.23 5.28 8.66
N LEU A 53 -13.05 4.47 9.69
CA LEU A 53 -12.32 3.20 9.56
C LEU A 53 -13.21 2.21 8.81
N LEU A 54 -12.77 1.76 7.64
CA LEU A 54 -13.50 0.80 6.82
C LEU A 54 -13.02 -0.61 7.12
N HIS A 55 -11.70 -0.84 7.03
CA HIS A 55 -11.09 -2.15 7.24
C HIS A 55 -9.73 -2.04 7.92
N LYS A 56 -9.34 -3.14 8.57
CA LYS A 56 -8.01 -3.30 9.15
C LYS A 56 -7.54 -4.73 8.91
N ASN A 57 -6.26 -4.88 8.59
CA ASN A 57 -5.59 -6.18 8.60
C ASN A 57 -4.23 -6.09 9.32
N PHE A 58 -3.67 -7.24 9.68
CA PHE A 58 -2.33 -7.37 10.21
C PHE A 58 -1.49 -8.17 9.21
N VAL A 59 -0.27 -7.70 8.99
CA VAL A 59 0.72 -8.39 8.17
C VAL A 59 1.83 -8.89 9.09
N THR A 60 2.66 -9.81 8.59
CA THR A 60 3.81 -10.33 9.35
C THR A 60 5.15 -9.78 8.86
N ASN A 61 5.14 -9.10 7.71
CA ASN A 61 6.31 -8.77 6.94
C ASN A 61 6.66 -7.29 7.07
N LYS A 62 7.96 -6.97 7.08
CA LYS A 62 8.43 -5.58 7.15
C LYS A 62 8.29 -4.91 5.78
N ILE A 63 7.11 -4.36 5.52
CA ILE A 63 6.78 -3.68 4.26
C ILE A 63 7.72 -2.47 4.04
N GLN A 64 8.45 -2.49 2.94
CA GLN A 64 9.28 -1.38 2.46
C GLN A 64 8.55 -0.51 1.44
N SER A 65 7.70 -1.14 0.62
CA SER A 65 6.97 -0.44 -0.44
C SER A 65 5.55 -0.94 -0.56
N MET A 66 4.65 -0.04 -0.96
CA MET A 66 3.23 -0.29 -1.13
C MET A 66 2.78 0.43 -2.39
N ILE A 67 1.91 -0.16 -3.22
CA ILE A 67 1.28 0.50 -4.36
C ILE A 67 -0.16 0.01 -4.53
N ILE A 68 -0.98 0.81 -5.18
CA ILE A 68 -2.36 0.46 -5.55
C ILE A 68 -2.39 0.29 -7.07
N SER A 69 -3.12 -0.71 -7.56
CA SER A 69 -3.32 -0.94 -8.99
C SER A 69 -4.11 0.20 -9.65
N ASP A 70 -3.90 0.40 -10.95
CA ASP A 70 -4.54 1.49 -11.70
C ASP A 70 -6.09 1.41 -11.72
N ASP A 71 -6.66 0.21 -11.59
CA ASP A 71 -8.10 0.00 -11.48
C ASP A 71 -8.66 0.26 -10.06
N GLU A 72 -7.78 0.46 -9.08
CA GLU A 72 -8.04 0.63 -7.66
C GLU A 72 -8.76 -0.56 -7.01
N GLU A 73 -8.50 -1.77 -7.49
CA GLU A 73 -9.06 -3.01 -6.91
C GLU A 73 -8.05 -3.75 -6.01
N TYR A 74 -6.75 -3.49 -6.20
CA TYR A 74 -5.68 -4.25 -5.55
C TYR A 74 -4.68 -3.35 -4.82
N LEU A 75 -4.21 -3.86 -3.67
CA LEU A 75 -3.07 -3.34 -2.95
C LEU A 75 -1.92 -4.33 -3.06
N ILE A 76 -0.73 -3.85 -3.45
CA ILE A 76 0.48 -4.66 -3.51
C ILE A 76 1.48 -4.12 -2.49
N THR A 77 2.09 -5.01 -1.73
CA THR A 77 3.14 -4.67 -0.77
C THR A 77 4.39 -5.48 -1.03
N GLY A 78 5.55 -4.84 -0.95
CA GLY A 78 6.86 -5.47 -1.05
C GLY A 78 7.62 -5.31 0.25
N ALA A 79 8.13 -6.41 0.78
CA ALA A 79 8.78 -6.46 2.07
C ALA A 79 10.27 -6.82 1.99
N SER A 80 11.02 -6.45 3.03
CA SER A 80 12.47 -6.71 3.11
C SER A 80 12.84 -8.18 3.29
N ASP A 81 11.88 -9.04 3.58
CA ASP A 81 12.02 -10.50 3.69
C ASP A 81 11.65 -11.22 2.38
N SER A 82 11.74 -10.50 1.26
CA SER A 82 11.55 -10.99 -0.11
C SER A 82 10.11 -11.39 -0.44
N VAL A 83 9.13 -11.03 0.40
CA VAL A 83 7.72 -11.33 0.15
C VAL A 83 7.04 -10.16 -0.54
N LEU A 84 6.44 -10.44 -1.70
CA LEU A 84 5.45 -9.60 -2.36
C LEU A 84 4.06 -10.13 -2.01
N GLN A 85 3.19 -9.30 -1.47
CA GLN A 85 1.83 -9.68 -1.11
C GLN A 85 0.81 -8.89 -1.92
N LEU A 86 -0.26 -9.58 -2.30
CA LEU A 86 -1.39 -9.03 -3.03
C LEU A 86 -2.64 -9.09 -2.14
N PHE A 87 -3.36 -7.98 -2.04
CA PHE A 87 -4.62 -7.88 -1.30
C PHE A 87 -5.72 -7.30 -2.18
N HIS A 88 -6.97 -7.70 -1.90
CA HIS A 88 -8.13 -6.92 -2.33
C HIS A 88 -8.10 -5.59 -1.57
N LEU A 89 -8.11 -4.47 -2.28
CA LEU A 89 -8.00 -3.14 -1.68
C LEU A 89 -9.17 -2.86 -0.73
N HIS A 90 -10.39 -3.16 -1.20
CA HIS A 90 -11.63 -2.79 -0.52
C HIS A 90 -11.84 -3.49 0.82
N SER A 91 -11.26 -4.66 1.02
CA SER A 91 -11.39 -5.47 2.24
C SER A 91 -10.08 -5.64 3.01
N LEU A 92 -8.95 -5.24 2.39
CA LEU A 92 -7.59 -5.58 2.81
C LEU A 92 -7.36 -7.09 3.00
N THR A 93 -8.12 -7.97 2.33
CA THR A 93 -7.93 -9.42 2.44
C THR A 93 -6.80 -9.89 1.53
N SER A 94 -5.88 -10.69 2.07
CA SER A 94 -4.79 -11.29 1.28
C SER A 94 -5.36 -12.22 0.23
N ILE A 95 -4.88 -12.07 -1.00
CA ILE A 95 -5.23 -12.90 -2.15
C ILE A 95 -4.11 -13.92 -2.36
N ASP A 96 -2.87 -13.43 -2.46
CA ASP A 96 -1.72 -14.24 -2.82
C ASP A 96 -0.41 -13.64 -2.32
N ASN A 97 0.64 -14.45 -2.31
CA ASN A 97 1.99 -14.04 -1.98
C ASN A 97 3.03 -14.69 -2.89
N LEU A 98 3.98 -13.89 -3.36
CA LEU A 98 5.13 -14.34 -4.14
C LEU A 98 6.39 -14.16 -3.30
N VAL A 99 7.19 -15.22 -3.19
CA VAL A 99 8.51 -15.19 -2.55
C VAL A 99 9.56 -15.03 -3.63
N LEU A 100 10.41 -14.02 -3.48
CA LEU A 100 11.54 -13.74 -4.35
C LEU A 100 12.87 -14.12 -3.68
N ASP A 101 13.95 -14.10 -4.45
CA ASP A 101 15.28 -14.47 -3.96
C ASP A 101 15.97 -13.35 -3.14
N CYS A 102 15.45 -12.13 -3.20
CA CYS A 102 16.01 -10.96 -2.51
C CYS A 102 14.92 -10.04 -1.96
N GLY A 103 15.25 -9.33 -0.88
CA GLY A 103 14.36 -8.37 -0.23
C GLY A 103 13.92 -7.27 -1.19
N ILE A 104 12.65 -6.88 -1.12
CA ILE A 104 12.08 -5.86 -1.98
C ILE A 104 12.36 -4.48 -1.35
N SER A 105 12.84 -3.55 -2.16
CA SER A 105 13.14 -2.17 -1.76
C SER A 105 12.11 -1.18 -2.32
N SER A 106 11.56 -1.44 -3.49
CA SER A 106 10.61 -0.53 -4.15
C SER A 106 9.69 -1.27 -5.12
N LEU A 107 8.50 -0.71 -5.32
CA LEU A 107 7.50 -1.16 -6.28
C LEU A 107 7.02 0.03 -7.11
N ALA A 108 6.77 -0.20 -8.40
CA ALA A 108 6.15 0.79 -9.29
C ALA A 108 5.38 0.10 -10.42
N PHE A 109 4.32 0.75 -10.91
CA PHE A 109 3.64 0.34 -12.14
C PHE A 109 4.17 1.11 -13.35
N SER A 110 4.16 0.47 -14.52
CA SER A 110 4.19 1.20 -15.79
C SER A 110 2.92 2.02 -15.96
N SER A 111 2.93 2.98 -16.88
CA SER A 111 1.70 3.63 -17.36
C SER A 111 0.65 2.57 -17.75
N PHE A 112 -0.60 2.74 -17.28
CA PHE A 112 -1.72 1.81 -17.49
C PHE A 112 -1.55 0.43 -16.84
N GLY A 113 -0.66 0.30 -15.84
CA GLY A 113 -0.56 -0.89 -14.99
C GLY A 113 -0.06 -2.15 -15.68
N GLN A 114 0.38 -2.06 -16.95
CA GLN A 114 0.74 -3.22 -17.76
C GLN A 114 1.89 -4.05 -17.18
N PHE A 115 2.87 -3.38 -16.56
CA PHE A 115 4.02 -4.02 -15.93
C PHE A 115 4.20 -3.56 -14.49
N LEU A 116 4.53 -4.52 -13.64
CA LEU A 116 5.00 -4.28 -12.29
C LEU A 116 6.53 -4.32 -12.28
N PHE A 117 7.12 -3.24 -11.79
CA PHE A 117 8.54 -3.12 -11.53
C PHE A 117 8.81 -3.40 -10.05
N VAL A 118 9.73 -4.33 -9.77
CA VAL A 118 10.14 -4.71 -8.41
C VAL A 118 11.63 -4.46 -8.27
N GLY A 119 11.98 -3.41 -7.53
CA GLY A 119 13.37 -3.13 -7.16
C GLY A 119 13.77 -4.00 -5.97
N LEU A 120 14.90 -4.68 -6.10
CA LEU A 120 15.46 -5.56 -5.08
C LEU A 120 16.60 -4.87 -4.32
N GLN A 121 16.90 -5.34 -3.11
CA GLN A 121 17.95 -4.76 -2.27
C GLN A 121 19.37 -5.04 -2.78
N ASN A 122 19.55 -6.03 -3.64
CA ASN A 122 20.82 -6.33 -4.31
C ASN A 122 21.11 -5.42 -5.52
N GLY A 123 20.18 -4.52 -5.87
CA GLY A 123 20.29 -3.60 -7.01
C GLY A 123 19.62 -4.08 -8.30
N ASP A 124 19.07 -5.30 -8.31
CA ASP A 124 18.35 -5.82 -9.48
C ASP A 124 16.94 -5.21 -9.59
N LEU A 125 16.47 -5.12 -10.83
CA LEU A 125 15.11 -4.72 -11.17
C LEU A 125 14.40 -5.88 -11.88
N LEU A 126 13.34 -6.40 -11.28
CA LEU A 126 12.47 -7.35 -11.95
C LEU A 126 11.34 -6.61 -12.65
N VAL A 127 10.95 -7.11 -13.82
CA VAL A 127 9.79 -6.63 -14.58
C VAL A 127 8.86 -7.81 -14.79
N GLY A 128 7.67 -7.74 -14.20
CA GLY A 128 6.63 -8.76 -14.33
C GLY A 128 5.38 -8.20 -14.98
N VAL A 129 4.57 -9.08 -15.59
CA VAL A 129 3.19 -8.73 -15.97
C VAL A 129 2.31 -8.99 -14.76
N PHE A 130 1.57 -7.98 -14.34
CA PHE A 130 0.56 -8.15 -13.30
C PHE A 130 -0.75 -8.57 -13.97
N LEU A 131 -0.99 -9.88 -14.04
CA LEU A 131 -2.26 -10.42 -14.53
C LEU A 131 -3.19 -10.61 -13.33
N THR A 132 -4.05 -9.63 -13.09
CA THR A 132 -5.30 -9.89 -12.36
C THR A 132 -6.32 -10.33 -13.38
N ASN A 133 -6.78 -11.58 -13.28
CA ASN A 133 -7.87 -12.11 -14.11
C ASN A 133 -9.15 -11.29 -13.94
#